data_AF-A0A537XF85-F1
#
_entry.id   AF-A0A537XF85-F1
#
_cell.length_a   1.000
_cell.length_b   1.000
_cell.length_c   1.000
_cell.angle_alpha   90.00
_cell.angle_beta   90.00
_cell.angle_gamma   90.00
#
_symmetry.space_group_name_H-M   'P 1'
#
loop_
_entity.id
_entity.type
_entity.pdbx_description
1 polymer ?
#
loop_
_entity_poly.entity_id
_entity_poly.type
_entity_poly.pdbx_seq_one_letter_code
_entity_poly.pdbx_strand_id
1 'polypeptide(L)'
;MWLGLASRWIPIRSVGRAVESEEPSRLGSLGVRRRRPGRREDQMSLRPRRLLSLVVAVAALAACAPASVAAAPSFSDHADLRVVSQKQLDARLLAVTVSTPALGSTANIRILLPADYGADPGRRYPVFYLLHGTSGGASDWTGLGDAEKATAGLPLIVVMPDIALNDNGGGWCTNWYNGGARGVPEWETFHIDELIPWIDHNLATIAGRDGRAIAGLSQGGFCSMRATLAGNLRSTDLFMYTGNGQPGPLDPSPVNPGATSIEAMVGQDNEYFHNRLGSLGIPSFYDNYGPGTHTWPYWTRDLQQSVAPIMADFAHPPPMPSRITYTIADAQYAVFGWQVTMHRNAEEFSTLEDADARGFALAGSGSGTVVTPPSYTPGASYTLTLRGDTVEKSSTETAGPDGRLHIDVPLGPPNPYQQDTAAANATGTRTYTTTVGIADHGRPARTVPGARAGRACTGRRAVTIHIHLPPGATVTAVRLRINGRRHSARLRRGDVRVSLASLPAGTYRLKLAVHFRRGRRTGIIRAGRTRHTCRPRTRRRRGSIRP
;
A
#
# COMPACT_ATOMS: atom_id res chain seq x y z
N MET A 1 8.68 -12.53 -10.91
CA MET A 1 8.84 -12.71 -9.47
C MET A 1 8.55 -11.39 -8.79
N TRP A 2 7.60 -11.33 -7.89
CA TRP A 2 7.61 -10.23 -6.94
C TRP A 2 8.72 -10.55 -5.91
N LEU A 3 9.73 -9.67 -5.79
CA LEU A 3 10.26 -9.29 -4.49
C LEU A 3 9.93 -7.81 -4.32
N GLY A 4 8.78 -7.53 -3.71
CA GLY A 4 8.17 -6.20 -3.73
C GLY A 4 8.76 -5.27 -2.68
N LEU A 5 9.96 -4.75 -2.87
CA LEU A 5 10.58 -3.86 -1.89
C LEU A 5 10.05 -2.43 -1.98
N ALA A 6 9.53 -1.94 -0.86
CA ALA A 6 9.27 -0.54 -0.60
C ALA A 6 9.95 -0.14 0.71
N SER A 7 11.04 0.64 0.64
CA SER A 7 11.53 1.32 1.83
C SER A 7 10.56 2.46 2.18
N ARG A 8 10.35 2.74 3.47
CA ARG A 8 9.29 3.62 4.00
C ARG A 8 7.86 3.10 3.78
N TRP A 9 7.48 2.06 4.51
CA TRP A 9 6.06 1.77 4.73
C TRP A 9 5.40 2.93 5.49
N ILE A 10 4.26 3.41 4.97
CA ILE A 10 3.45 4.47 5.57
C ILE A 10 2.20 3.83 6.17
N PRO A 11 1.99 3.89 7.50
CA PRO A 11 0.73 3.46 8.11
C PRO A 11 -0.42 4.34 7.62
N ILE A 12 -1.27 3.77 6.77
CA ILE A 12 -2.56 4.35 6.41
C ILE A 12 -3.54 3.96 7.52
N ARG A 13 -3.61 4.76 8.59
CA ARG A 13 -4.54 4.46 9.68
C ARG A 13 -5.98 4.51 9.19
N SER A 14 -6.64 3.36 9.17
CA SER A 14 -8.10 3.28 9.11
C SER A 14 -8.62 3.69 10.47
N VAL A 15 -9.12 4.92 10.61
CA VAL A 15 -9.76 5.36 11.85
C VAL A 15 -11.12 4.68 11.94
N GLY A 16 -11.14 3.50 12.56
CA GLY A 16 -12.29 2.60 12.63
C GLY A 16 -13.53 3.25 13.24
N ARG A 17 -14.70 2.77 12.84
CA ARG A 17 -15.96 3.12 13.52
C ARG A 17 -15.96 2.50 14.91
N ALA A 18 -16.25 3.31 15.93
CA ALA A 18 -16.67 2.76 17.21
C ALA A 18 -17.95 1.93 17.01
N VAL A 19 -17.94 0.71 17.53
CA VAL A 19 -19.11 -0.16 17.62
C VAL A 19 -19.51 -0.22 19.08
N GLU A 20 -20.76 0.14 19.39
CA GLU A 20 -21.28 0.03 20.75
C GLU A 20 -21.40 -1.44 21.16
N SER A 21 -20.82 -1.79 22.31
CA SER A 21 -20.82 -3.14 22.87
C SER A 21 -22.03 -3.36 23.79
N GLU A 22 -22.98 -4.20 23.39
CA GLU A 22 -24.04 -4.66 24.31
C GLU A 22 -23.49 -5.73 25.29
N GLU A 23 -23.81 -5.61 26.58
CA GLU A 23 -23.45 -6.61 27.60
C GLU A 23 -24.28 -7.90 27.47
N PRO A 24 -23.67 -9.09 27.58
CA PRO A 24 -24.39 -10.33 27.89
C PRO A 24 -24.73 -10.41 29.39
N SER A 25 -26.02 -10.58 29.70
CA SER A 25 -26.56 -10.59 31.07
C SER A 25 -25.95 -11.66 32.01
N ARG A 26 -25.88 -11.32 33.30
CA ARG A 26 -25.46 -12.23 34.39
C ARG A 26 -26.44 -13.41 34.56
N LEU A 27 -25.89 -14.61 34.70
CA LEU A 27 -26.44 -15.71 35.50
C LEU A 27 -25.33 -16.26 36.42
N GLY A 28 -25.69 -16.78 37.58
CA GLY A 28 -24.70 -17.14 38.61
C GLY A 28 -25.18 -18.19 39.62
N SER A 29 -24.41 -18.33 40.71
CA SER A 29 -24.44 -19.46 41.67
C SER A 29 -23.91 -20.78 41.06
N LEU A 30 -23.38 -21.75 41.81
CA LEU A 30 -23.27 -21.91 43.27
C LEU A 30 -21.80 -22.08 43.70
N GLY A 31 -21.49 -21.76 44.96
CA GLY A 31 -20.16 -21.96 45.55
C GLY A 31 -20.14 -23.03 46.64
N VAL A 32 -19.02 -23.76 46.78
CA VAL A 32 -18.75 -24.67 47.90
C VAL A 32 -17.38 -24.34 48.51
N ARG A 33 -17.30 -24.27 49.84
CA ARG A 33 -16.06 -24.04 50.62
C ARG A 33 -15.60 -25.34 51.31
N ARG A 34 -14.37 -25.30 51.85
CA ARG A 34 -13.67 -26.28 52.74
C ARG A 34 -12.81 -27.30 51.95
N ARG A 35 -11.63 -27.74 52.43
CA ARG A 35 -10.87 -27.44 53.67
C ARG A 35 -9.36 -27.76 53.46
N ARG A 36 -8.46 -27.06 54.15
CA ARG A 36 -7.13 -27.60 54.56
C ARG A 36 -7.28 -28.23 55.96
N PRO A 37 -6.52 -29.30 56.31
CA PRO A 37 -5.14 -29.24 56.81
C PRO A 37 -4.21 -30.28 56.13
N GLY A 38 -2.90 -30.41 56.41
CA GLY A 38 -1.96 -29.65 57.27
C GLY A 38 -1.03 -30.58 58.08
N ARG A 39 0.20 -30.11 58.45
CA ARG A 39 1.27 -30.82 59.22
C ARG A 39 1.92 -32.05 58.50
N ARG A 40 3.09 -32.58 58.90
CA ARG A 40 4.35 -32.04 59.50
C ARG A 40 5.48 -33.10 59.32
N GLU A 41 6.61 -32.93 60.03
CA GLU A 41 7.83 -33.77 60.15
C GLU A 41 8.97 -33.31 59.20
N ASP A 42 10.07 -32.74 59.69
CA ASP A 42 11.11 -33.19 60.64
C ASP A 42 12.15 -34.10 59.94
N GLN A 43 13.29 -33.53 59.54
CA GLN A 43 14.55 -33.43 60.30
C GLN A 43 15.40 -34.71 60.31
N MET A 44 16.60 -34.62 59.72
CA MET A 44 17.83 -35.02 60.42
C MET A 44 19.06 -34.40 59.76
N SER A 45 20.03 -33.97 60.59
CA SER A 45 21.28 -33.33 60.18
C SER A 45 22.48 -34.17 60.64
N LEU A 46 23.50 -34.33 59.79
CA LEU A 46 24.78 -34.95 60.19
C LEU A 46 26.01 -34.31 59.50
N ARG A 47 26.85 -33.72 60.36
CA ARG A 47 28.25 -33.24 60.23
C ARG A 47 28.78 -33.15 61.69
N PRO A 48 30.09 -32.99 62.00
CA PRO A 48 31.28 -32.74 61.18
C PRO A 48 32.19 -34.01 61.14
N ARG A 49 33.54 -34.10 61.06
CA ARG A 49 34.68 -33.16 61.26
C ARG A 49 35.87 -33.45 60.31
N ARG A 50 36.36 -32.35 59.71
CA ARG A 50 37.76 -31.91 59.48
C ARG A 50 38.90 -32.95 59.48
N LEU A 51 39.76 -32.83 58.46
CA LEU A 51 41.22 -32.87 58.61
C LEU A 51 41.83 -31.75 57.74
N LEU A 52 42.95 -31.16 58.18
CA LEU A 52 43.67 -30.08 57.50
C LEU A 52 44.96 -30.62 56.89
N SER A 53 45.30 -30.21 55.67
CA SER A 53 46.69 -29.95 55.24
C SER A 53 46.71 -29.18 53.91
N LEU A 54 47.82 -28.50 53.64
CA LEU A 54 47.93 -27.42 52.67
C LEU A 54 48.89 -27.79 51.53
N VAL A 55 48.45 -27.68 50.26
CA VAL A 55 49.35 -27.69 49.09
C VAL A 55 48.88 -26.69 48.03
N VAL A 56 49.73 -25.69 47.79
CA VAL A 56 50.02 -24.87 46.58
C VAL A 56 48.91 -24.58 45.56
N ALA A 57 48.85 -23.31 45.13
CA ALA A 57 47.85 -22.76 44.22
C ALA A 57 47.97 -23.21 42.75
N VAL A 58 46.80 -23.40 42.11
CA VAL A 58 46.61 -23.25 40.65
C VAL A 58 45.47 -22.24 40.42
N ALA A 59 45.79 -20.95 40.57
CA ALA A 59 44.83 -19.86 40.51
C ALA A 59 44.85 -19.15 39.13
N ALA A 60 44.58 -19.90 38.06
CA ALA A 60 44.57 -19.36 36.69
C ALA A 60 43.60 -20.06 35.71
N LEU A 61 42.60 -20.80 36.20
CA LEU A 61 41.45 -21.17 35.37
C LEU A 61 40.50 -19.99 35.30
N ALA A 62 40.62 -19.20 34.24
CA ALA A 62 39.68 -18.13 33.94
C ALA A 62 38.28 -18.73 33.76
N ALA A 63 37.41 -18.50 34.73
CA ALA A 63 35.99 -18.79 34.59
C ALA A 63 35.41 -17.82 33.55
N CYS A 64 35.45 -18.21 32.28
CA CYS A 64 34.49 -17.74 31.30
C CYS A 64 33.10 -18.16 31.76
N ALA A 65 32.51 -17.35 32.65
CA ALA A 65 31.07 -17.32 32.78
C ALA A 65 30.51 -17.16 31.36
N PRO A 66 29.63 -18.06 30.88
CA PRO A 66 29.05 -17.91 29.57
C PRO A 66 28.41 -16.52 29.52
N ALA A 67 28.79 -15.71 28.53
CA ALA A 67 28.27 -14.35 28.39
C ALA A 67 26.74 -14.45 28.44
N SER A 68 26.13 -13.85 29.48
CA SER A 68 24.73 -14.10 29.78
C SER A 68 23.90 -13.60 28.61
N VAL A 69 23.41 -14.53 27.78
CA VAL A 69 22.54 -14.23 26.66
C VAL A 69 21.38 -13.42 27.23
N ALA A 70 21.22 -12.19 26.74
CA ALA A 70 20.15 -11.32 27.20
C ALA A 70 18.83 -12.06 27.04
N ALA A 71 18.07 -12.19 28.12
CA ALA A 71 16.81 -12.93 28.09
C ALA A 71 15.93 -12.32 26.99
N ALA A 72 15.44 -13.16 26.08
CA ALA A 72 14.62 -12.70 24.97
C ALA A 72 13.43 -11.87 25.46
N PRO A 73 13.04 -10.81 24.72
CA PRO A 73 11.92 -9.96 25.12
C PRO A 73 10.65 -10.79 25.35
N SER A 74 9.98 -10.51 26.47
CA SER A 74 8.62 -10.96 26.73
C SER A 74 7.65 -10.02 26.01
N PHE A 75 6.77 -10.57 25.19
CA PHE A 75 5.73 -9.80 24.50
C PHE A 75 4.45 -9.71 25.33
N SER A 76 3.77 -8.58 25.28
CA SER A 76 2.47 -8.33 25.91
C SER A 76 1.39 -7.94 24.89
N ASP A 77 0.13 -8.13 25.29
CA ASP A 77 -1.06 -7.72 24.53
C ASP A 77 -1.03 -6.20 24.23
N HIS A 78 -1.27 -5.81 22.98
CA HIS A 78 -1.35 -4.41 22.53
C HIS A 78 -2.04 -4.32 21.17
N ALA A 79 -2.79 -3.23 20.92
CA ALA A 79 -3.52 -2.99 19.66
C ALA A 79 -4.34 -4.22 19.21
N ASP A 80 -5.22 -4.69 20.10
CA ASP A 80 -6.12 -5.84 19.97
C ASP A 80 -5.48 -7.22 19.70
N LEU A 81 -4.17 -7.28 19.47
CA LEU A 81 -3.39 -8.52 19.46
C LEU A 81 -3.13 -9.03 20.86
N ARG A 82 -3.45 -10.31 21.07
CA ARG A 82 -3.20 -11.07 22.28
C ARG A 82 -2.09 -12.08 22.07
N VAL A 83 -1.15 -12.18 23.03
CA VAL A 83 -0.03 -13.12 22.94
C VAL A 83 -0.48 -14.51 23.41
N VAL A 84 -0.63 -15.44 22.47
CA VAL A 84 -1.07 -16.83 22.75
C VAL A 84 0.11 -17.71 23.14
N SER A 85 1.26 -17.54 22.48
CA SER A 85 2.52 -18.16 22.91
C SER A 85 3.73 -17.42 22.35
N GLN A 86 4.87 -17.54 23.03
CA GLN A 86 6.18 -17.17 22.48
C GLN A 86 7.20 -18.28 22.72
N LYS A 87 8.14 -18.45 21.79
CA LYS A 87 9.24 -19.40 21.89
C LYS A 87 10.50 -18.83 21.23
N GLN A 88 11.61 -18.85 21.94
CA GLN A 88 12.93 -18.63 21.33
C GLN A 88 13.36 -19.88 20.54
N LEU A 89 13.72 -19.69 19.28
CA LEU A 89 14.16 -20.76 18.37
C LEU A 89 15.70 -20.82 18.29
N ASP A 90 16.35 -19.66 18.23
CA ASP A 90 17.81 -19.51 18.37
C ASP A 90 18.18 -18.19 19.07
N ALA A 91 19.46 -17.82 19.10
CA ALA A 91 19.97 -16.60 19.76
C ALA A 91 19.36 -15.29 19.23
N ARG A 92 18.92 -15.25 17.96
CA ARG A 92 18.28 -14.10 17.29
C ARG A 92 16.81 -14.35 16.95
N LEU A 93 16.42 -15.59 16.66
CA LEU A 93 15.10 -15.95 16.14
C LEU A 93 14.08 -16.24 17.25
N LEU A 94 12.97 -15.52 17.19
CA LEU A 94 11.77 -15.71 18.01
C LEU A 94 10.60 -16.16 17.14
N ALA A 95 9.78 -17.06 17.69
CA ALA A 95 8.46 -17.38 17.20
C ALA A 95 7.42 -16.84 18.18
N VAL A 96 6.42 -16.12 17.69
CA VAL A 96 5.26 -15.68 18.47
C VAL A 96 4.00 -16.12 17.75
N THR A 97 3.02 -16.60 18.50
CA THR A 97 1.66 -16.84 18.00
C THR A 97 0.72 -15.89 18.72
N VAL A 98 -0.08 -15.17 17.96
CA VAL A 98 -1.00 -14.11 18.42
C VAL A 98 -2.42 -14.44 17.99
N SER A 99 -3.42 -13.86 18.68
CA SER A 99 -4.81 -13.88 18.23
C SER A 99 -5.41 -12.47 18.27
N THR A 100 -6.34 -12.22 17.34
CA THR A 100 -7.05 -10.94 17.18
C THR A 100 -8.49 -11.22 16.73
N PRO A 101 -9.48 -10.40 17.11
CA PRO A 101 -10.81 -10.41 16.50
C PRO A 101 -10.78 -10.29 14.96
N ALA A 102 -9.85 -9.52 14.39
CA ALA A 102 -9.73 -9.26 12.95
C ALA A 102 -9.61 -10.54 12.10
N LEU A 103 -8.91 -11.56 12.62
CA LEU A 103 -8.62 -12.81 11.90
C LEU A 103 -9.47 -14.01 12.33
N GLY A 104 -10.28 -13.87 13.39
CA GLY A 104 -11.09 -14.97 13.95
C GLY A 104 -10.30 -16.21 14.39
N SER A 105 -8.96 -16.13 14.41
CA SER A 105 -8.02 -17.25 14.45
C SER A 105 -6.64 -16.78 14.92
N THR A 106 -5.68 -17.70 15.05
CA THR A 106 -4.31 -17.39 15.47
C THR A 106 -3.41 -17.16 14.26
N ALA A 107 -2.66 -16.07 14.25
CA ALA A 107 -1.57 -15.81 13.30
C ALA A 107 -0.21 -16.04 13.95
N ASN A 108 0.79 -16.41 13.15
CA ASN A 108 2.17 -16.58 13.59
C ASN A 108 3.05 -15.44 13.10
N ILE A 109 4.13 -15.21 13.83
CA ILE A 109 5.16 -14.23 13.53
C ILE A 109 6.52 -14.91 13.78
N ARG A 110 7.48 -14.71 12.87
CA ARG A 110 8.90 -14.87 13.15
C ARG A 110 9.54 -13.50 13.28
N ILE A 111 10.40 -13.35 14.28
CA ILE A 111 11.11 -12.10 14.54
C ILE A 111 12.60 -12.42 14.67
N LEU A 112 13.43 -11.82 13.82
CA LEU A 112 14.89 -11.82 13.99
C LEU A 112 15.32 -10.53 14.67
N LEU A 113 16.01 -10.66 15.79
CA LEU A 113 16.64 -9.54 16.49
C LEU A 113 18.10 -9.34 16.02
N PRO A 114 18.64 -8.11 16.09
CA PRO A 114 20.06 -7.87 15.89
C PRO A 114 20.88 -8.49 17.05
N ALA A 115 22.13 -8.86 16.80
CA ALA A 115 22.94 -9.60 17.77
C ALA A 115 23.34 -8.79 19.02
N ASP A 116 23.18 -7.46 18.97
CA ASP A 116 23.40 -6.48 20.05
C ASP A 116 22.08 -5.98 20.68
N TYR A 117 20.95 -6.63 20.40
CA TYR A 117 19.65 -6.25 20.97
C TYR A 117 19.66 -6.33 22.50
N GLY A 118 19.24 -5.24 23.16
CA GLY A 118 19.23 -5.12 24.62
C GLY A 118 20.58 -4.80 25.27
N ALA A 119 21.70 -4.78 24.51
CA ALA A 119 23.01 -4.39 25.06
C ALA A 119 23.11 -2.88 25.37
N ASP A 120 22.33 -2.05 24.66
CA ASP A 120 22.14 -0.63 24.93
C ASP A 120 20.62 -0.32 25.02
N PRO A 121 20.08 0.01 26.22
CA PRO A 121 18.68 0.36 26.41
C PRO A 121 18.24 1.66 25.70
N GLY A 122 19.18 2.56 25.36
CA GLY A 122 18.91 3.79 24.62
C GLY A 122 18.74 3.56 23.12
N ARG A 123 19.35 2.50 22.58
CA ARG A 123 19.37 2.21 21.15
C ARG A 123 17.99 1.83 20.60
N ARG A 124 17.73 2.24 19.36
CA ARG A 124 16.56 1.85 18.58
C ARG A 124 16.99 1.33 17.22
N TYR A 125 16.21 0.41 16.66
CA TYR A 125 16.55 -0.31 15.43
C TYR A 125 15.47 -0.10 14.35
N PRO A 126 15.85 0.00 13.06
CA PRO A 126 14.89 -0.12 11.98
C PRO A 126 14.25 -1.52 11.96
N VAL A 127 13.07 -1.60 11.33
CA VAL A 127 12.27 -2.82 11.18
C VAL A 127 12.04 -3.12 9.70
N PHE A 128 12.32 -4.35 9.30
CA PHE A 128 12.10 -4.87 7.96
C PHE A 128 11.00 -5.92 7.98
N TYR A 129 9.86 -5.61 7.37
CA TYR A 129 8.73 -6.52 7.22
C TYR A 129 8.92 -7.38 5.97
N LEU A 130 8.98 -8.70 6.14
CA LEU A 130 9.41 -9.63 5.08
C LEU A 130 8.35 -10.72 4.87
N LEU A 131 7.53 -10.54 3.82
CA LEU A 131 6.28 -11.25 3.59
C LEU A 131 6.45 -12.50 2.70
N HIS A 132 5.76 -13.60 3.02
CA HIS A 132 5.85 -14.88 2.29
C HIS A 132 4.94 -14.93 1.04
N GLY A 133 4.91 -16.07 0.35
CA GLY A 133 4.06 -16.30 -0.84
C GLY A 133 2.72 -16.97 -0.53
N THR A 134 1.89 -17.16 -1.56
CA THR A 134 0.65 -17.95 -1.47
C THR A 134 0.95 -19.36 -0.94
N SER A 135 0.10 -19.87 -0.04
CA SER A 135 0.26 -21.18 0.64
C SER A 135 1.52 -21.32 1.52
N GLY A 136 2.19 -20.21 1.81
CA GLY A 136 3.31 -20.13 2.75
C GLY A 136 2.91 -19.83 4.19
N GLY A 137 3.90 -19.48 5.01
CA GLY A 137 3.73 -18.99 6.38
C GLY A 137 4.91 -18.18 6.91
N ALA A 138 4.77 -17.66 8.12
CA ALA A 138 5.77 -16.85 8.86
C ALA A 138 7.18 -17.48 8.93
N SER A 139 7.28 -18.80 8.87
CA SER A 139 8.53 -19.56 8.93
C SER A 139 9.29 -19.69 7.62
N ASP A 140 8.71 -19.33 6.48
CA ASP A 140 9.26 -19.71 5.18
C ASP A 140 10.60 -19.03 4.89
N TRP A 141 10.70 -17.73 5.16
CA TRP A 141 11.93 -16.97 4.96
C TRP A 141 13.08 -17.47 5.85
N THR A 142 12.77 -18.05 7.01
CA THR A 142 13.76 -18.70 7.90
C THR A 142 14.08 -20.15 7.51
N GLY A 143 13.10 -20.91 6.99
CA GLY A 143 13.27 -22.32 6.65
C GLY A 143 13.78 -22.58 5.22
N LEU A 144 13.59 -21.63 4.31
CA LEU A 144 13.80 -21.79 2.86
C LEU A 144 14.52 -20.57 2.23
N GLY A 145 14.58 -19.43 2.92
CA GLY A 145 15.03 -18.14 2.40
C GLY A 145 16.37 -17.60 2.92
N ASP A 146 17.07 -18.32 3.80
CA ASP A 146 18.30 -17.90 4.49
C ASP A 146 18.19 -16.52 5.23
N ALA A 147 17.02 -16.11 5.72
CA ALA A 147 16.83 -14.75 6.28
C ALA A 147 17.75 -14.43 7.48
N GLU A 148 18.04 -15.42 8.33
CA GLU A 148 18.99 -15.39 9.45
C GLU A 148 20.37 -14.90 9.00
N LYS A 149 20.83 -15.45 7.86
CA LYS A 149 22.14 -15.30 7.25
C LYS A 149 22.21 -14.04 6.38
N ALA A 150 21.16 -13.76 5.61
CA ALA A 150 21.03 -12.53 4.83
C ALA A 150 21.03 -11.27 5.71
N THR A 151 20.58 -11.39 6.97
CA THR A 151 20.54 -10.28 7.95
C THR A 151 21.50 -10.45 9.13
N ALA A 152 22.49 -11.34 9.02
CA ALA A 152 23.46 -11.60 10.08
C ALA A 152 24.36 -10.37 10.34
N GLY A 153 24.59 -10.05 11.60
CA GLY A 153 25.44 -8.93 12.02
C GLY A 153 24.87 -7.52 11.76
N LEU A 154 23.69 -7.40 11.14
CA LEU A 154 23.07 -6.10 10.87
C LEU A 154 22.29 -5.59 12.09
N PRO A 155 22.29 -4.26 12.33
CA PRO A 155 21.48 -3.61 13.37
C PRO A 155 20.03 -3.44 12.90
N LEU A 156 19.36 -4.56 12.62
CA LEU A 156 18.05 -4.62 11.97
C LEU A 156 17.15 -5.62 12.70
N ILE A 157 15.90 -5.24 12.96
CA ILE A 157 14.84 -6.18 13.34
C ILE A 157 14.15 -6.65 12.05
N VAL A 158 13.96 -7.96 11.88
CA VAL A 158 13.16 -8.52 10.76
C VAL A 158 11.87 -9.11 11.31
N VAL A 159 10.72 -8.78 10.72
CA VAL A 159 9.40 -9.29 11.12
C VAL A 159 8.77 -10.00 9.93
N MET A 160 8.47 -11.29 10.10
CA MET A 160 7.90 -12.16 9.08
C MET A 160 6.57 -12.72 9.62
N PRO A 161 5.42 -12.06 9.37
CA PRO A 161 4.11 -12.53 9.79
C PRO A 161 3.52 -13.55 8.81
N ASP A 162 2.52 -14.32 9.26
CA ASP A 162 1.55 -14.95 8.36
C ASP A 162 0.75 -13.85 7.65
N ILE A 163 0.64 -13.90 6.32
CA ILE A 163 0.02 -12.81 5.52
C ILE A 163 -1.38 -13.12 4.96
N ALA A 164 -1.80 -14.38 5.13
CA ALA A 164 -2.97 -14.99 4.53
C ALA A 164 -3.33 -16.27 5.30
N LEU A 165 -4.56 -16.75 5.12
CA LEU A 165 -4.88 -18.13 5.48
C LEU A 165 -4.08 -19.09 4.58
N ASN A 166 -3.49 -20.14 5.16
CA ASN A 166 -2.82 -21.19 4.40
C ASN A 166 -3.85 -22.23 3.90
N ASP A 167 -4.74 -21.79 3.02
CA ASP A 167 -5.90 -22.53 2.51
C ASP A 167 -5.87 -22.75 0.98
N ASN A 168 -4.73 -22.49 0.34
CA ASN A 168 -4.54 -22.39 -1.12
C ASN A 168 -5.39 -21.32 -1.85
N GLY A 169 -6.17 -20.50 -1.14
CA GLY A 169 -6.96 -19.40 -1.69
C GLY A 169 -6.21 -18.06 -1.72
N GLY A 170 -5.50 -17.75 -0.64
CA GLY A 170 -4.65 -16.56 -0.50
C GLY A 170 -5.43 -15.27 -0.19
N GLY A 171 -5.12 -14.64 0.94
CA GLY A 171 -5.83 -13.46 1.46
C GLY A 171 -5.41 -12.12 0.87
N TRP A 172 -4.33 -12.08 0.05
CA TRP A 172 -3.79 -10.88 -0.61
C TRP A 172 -3.49 -9.68 0.31
N CYS A 173 -3.35 -9.91 1.62
CA CYS A 173 -3.15 -8.90 2.66
C CYS A 173 -4.19 -7.76 2.63
N THR A 174 -5.40 -8.05 2.16
CA THR A 174 -6.53 -7.11 2.06
C THR A 174 -7.64 -7.48 3.03
N ASN A 175 -8.34 -6.48 3.58
CA ASN A 175 -9.62 -6.74 4.24
C ASN A 175 -10.63 -7.27 3.21
N TRP A 176 -11.32 -8.37 3.54
CA TRP A 176 -12.25 -9.01 2.61
C TRP A 176 -13.50 -8.15 2.35
N TYR A 177 -13.88 -8.04 1.08
CA TYR A 177 -15.15 -7.42 0.69
C TYR A 177 -16.33 -8.25 1.22
N ASN A 178 -16.93 -7.79 2.32
CA ASN A 178 -17.98 -8.49 3.05
C ASN A 178 -19.40 -8.30 2.48
N GLY A 179 -19.56 -7.65 1.32
CA GLY A 179 -20.82 -7.58 0.57
C GLY A 179 -21.32 -8.93 0.01
N GLY A 180 -20.60 -10.03 0.28
CA GLY A 180 -21.04 -11.43 0.13
C GLY A 180 -21.16 -12.22 1.45
N ALA A 181 -21.12 -11.53 2.60
CA ALA A 181 -21.42 -12.03 3.95
C ALA A 181 -20.61 -13.25 4.46
N ARG A 182 -19.31 -13.31 4.16
CA ARG A 182 -18.31 -14.05 4.98
C ARG A 182 -17.36 -13.03 5.63
N GLY A 183 -16.78 -13.34 6.79
CA GLY A 183 -16.12 -12.34 7.65
C GLY A 183 -14.95 -12.85 8.48
N VAL A 184 -14.29 -11.90 9.17
CA VAL A 184 -13.06 -12.02 9.98
C VAL A 184 -11.90 -12.78 9.33
N PRO A 185 -11.42 -12.25 8.18
CA PRO A 185 -9.97 -12.16 8.03
C PRO A 185 -9.58 -10.78 7.48
N GLU A 186 -9.60 -9.80 8.37
CA GLU A 186 -9.20 -8.42 8.11
C GLU A 186 -7.67 -8.30 8.12
N TRP A 187 -7.03 -8.90 7.11
CA TRP A 187 -5.57 -8.93 7.00
C TRP A 187 -4.94 -7.55 6.85
N GLU A 188 -5.65 -6.55 6.30
CA GLU A 188 -5.13 -5.18 6.23
C GLU A 188 -5.16 -4.53 7.62
N THR A 189 -6.24 -4.70 8.39
CA THR A 189 -6.33 -4.30 9.82
C THR A 189 -5.20 -4.94 10.63
N PHE A 190 -5.05 -6.27 10.54
CA PHE A 190 -4.03 -7.03 11.27
C PHE A 190 -2.61 -6.53 10.99
N HIS A 191 -2.23 -6.31 9.73
CA HIS A 191 -0.88 -5.84 9.43
C HIS A 191 -0.68 -4.34 9.74
N ILE A 192 -1.65 -3.48 9.44
CA ILE A 192 -1.48 -2.01 9.44
C ILE A 192 -1.72 -1.44 10.84
N ASP A 193 -2.87 -1.75 11.43
CA ASP A 193 -3.38 -1.07 12.63
C ASP A 193 -3.09 -1.87 13.91
N GLU A 194 -2.87 -3.18 13.82
CA GLU A 194 -2.56 -4.05 14.97
C GLU A 194 -1.07 -4.40 15.10
N LEU A 195 -0.53 -5.18 14.15
CA LEU A 195 0.81 -5.79 14.21
C LEU A 195 1.92 -4.76 14.36
N ILE A 196 1.88 -3.68 13.59
CA ILE A 196 2.99 -2.72 13.55
C ILE A 196 3.01 -1.87 14.84
N PRO A 197 1.88 -1.34 15.34
CA PRO A 197 1.81 -0.79 16.70
C PRO A 197 2.17 -1.79 17.81
N TRP A 198 1.85 -3.07 17.67
CA TRP A 198 2.27 -4.12 18.62
C TRP A 198 3.79 -4.38 18.59
N ILE A 199 4.42 -4.38 17.41
CA ILE A 199 5.89 -4.45 17.26
C ILE A 199 6.56 -3.22 17.87
N ASP A 200 6.07 -2.01 17.58
CA ASP A 200 6.62 -0.76 18.11
C ASP A 200 6.41 -0.59 19.63
N HIS A 201 5.41 -1.26 20.21
CA HIS A 201 5.19 -1.31 21.66
C HIS A 201 6.16 -2.29 22.36
N ASN A 202 6.35 -3.47 21.79
CA ASN A 202 7.11 -4.56 22.43
C ASN A 202 8.62 -4.52 22.15
N LEU A 203 9.06 -3.85 21.09
CA LEU A 203 10.46 -3.82 20.66
C LEU A 203 11.03 -2.41 20.58
N ALA A 204 12.36 -2.32 20.66
CA ALA A 204 13.11 -1.07 20.59
C ALA A 204 13.23 -0.55 19.14
N THR A 205 12.10 -0.14 18.54
CA THR A 205 12.02 0.24 17.12
C THR A 205 12.28 1.73 16.86
N ILE A 206 12.65 2.06 15.63
CA ILE A 206 12.54 3.41 15.07
C ILE A 206 11.14 3.54 14.46
N ALA A 207 10.15 3.88 15.28
CA ALA A 207 8.71 3.85 14.95
C ALA A 207 8.20 4.90 13.93
N GLY A 208 9.02 5.29 12.96
CA GLY A 208 8.70 6.27 11.90
C GLY A 208 8.83 5.69 10.48
N ARG A 209 8.48 6.47 9.44
CA ARG A 209 8.70 6.07 8.03
C ARG A 209 10.17 5.71 7.77
N ASP A 210 11.08 6.44 8.40
CA ASP A 210 12.53 6.36 8.19
C ASP A 210 13.16 5.13 8.85
N GLY A 211 12.41 4.41 9.68
CA GLY A 211 12.81 3.17 10.33
C GLY A 211 12.01 1.94 9.92
N ARG A 212 11.19 2.00 8.86
CA ARG A 212 10.43 0.84 8.36
C ARG A 212 10.67 0.58 6.87
N ALA A 213 10.95 -0.66 6.51
CA ALA A 213 10.93 -1.15 5.12
C ALA A 213 10.02 -2.38 5.03
N ILE A 214 9.48 -2.64 3.85
CA ILE A 214 8.68 -3.84 3.56
C ILE A 214 9.17 -4.51 2.27
N ALA A 215 9.16 -5.82 2.24
CA ALA A 215 9.37 -6.67 1.08
C ALA A 215 8.47 -7.91 1.14
N GLY A 216 8.35 -8.62 0.03
CA GLY A 216 7.76 -9.96 0.06
C GLY A 216 7.86 -10.69 -1.26
N LEU A 217 7.82 -12.03 -1.19
CA LEU A 217 7.86 -12.88 -2.39
C LEU A 217 6.46 -13.13 -2.93
N SER A 218 6.32 -13.16 -4.27
CA SER A 218 5.05 -13.48 -4.94
C SER A 218 3.85 -12.68 -4.41
N GLN A 219 2.84 -13.31 -3.79
CA GLN A 219 1.73 -12.64 -3.12
C GLN A 219 2.18 -11.58 -2.11
N GLY A 220 3.17 -11.86 -1.26
CA GLY A 220 3.67 -10.91 -0.26
C GLY A 220 4.22 -9.63 -0.88
N GLY A 221 4.87 -9.70 -2.04
CA GLY A 221 5.36 -8.51 -2.74
C GLY A 221 4.25 -7.71 -3.43
N PHE A 222 3.21 -8.39 -3.95
CA PHE A 222 1.99 -7.72 -4.42
C PHE A 222 1.28 -6.97 -3.27
N CYS A 223 1.29 -7.53 -2.06
CA CYS A 223 0.85 -6.82 -0.86
C CYS A 223 1.72 -5.59 -0.57
N SER A 224 3.04 -5.69 -0.77
CA SER A 224 3.99 -4.60 -0.53
C SER A 224 3.89 -3.43 -1.52
N MET A 225 3.41 -3.63 -2.77
CA MET A 225 3.13 -2.51 -3.69
C MET A 225 1.86 -2.71 -4.56
N ARG A 226 0.88 -1.80 -4.43
CA ARG A 226 -0.34 -1.81 -5.27
C ARG A 226 -0.14 -1.05 -6.58
N ALA A 227 0.16 -1.76 -7.67
CA ALA A 227 0.46 -1.20 -9.00
C ALA A 227 -0.61 -0.24 -9.56
N THR A 228 -1.90 -0.44 -9.25
CA THR A 228 -3.00 0.48 -9.63
C THR A 228 -2.80 1.89 -9.08
N LEU A 229 -2.17 2.02 -7.91
CA LEU A 229 -1.89 3.27 -7.21
C LEU A 229 -0.40 3.66 -7.27
N ALA A 230 0.32 3.24 -8.31
CA ALA A 230 1.75 3.55 -8.51
C ALA A 230 2.12 5.04 -8.33
N GLY A 231 1.19 5.97 -8.58
CA GLY A 231 1.39 7.40 -8.35
C GLY A 231 1.66 7.81 -6.90
N ASN A 232 1.25 6.99 -5.93
CA ASN A 232 1.46 7.21 -4.50
C ASN A 232 2.91 6.91 -4.07
N LEU A 233 3.66 6.12 -4.85
CA LEU A 233 5.01 5.64 -4.53
C LEU A 233 6.12 6.65 -4.87
N ARG A 234 5.81 7.96 -4.91
CA ARG A 234 6.73 9.03 -5.33
C ARG A 234 7.83 9.38 -4.32
N SER A 235 7.80 8.80 -3.12
CA SER A 235 8.74 9.11 -2.02
C SER A 235 9.02 7.87 -1.18
N THR A 236 9.16 6.76 -1.90
CA THR A 236 9.33 5.37 -1.47
C THR A 236 10.39 4.80 -2.42
N ASP A 237 11.49 4.26 -1.91
CA ASP A 237 12.51 3.68 -2.78
C ASP A 237 12.09 2.24 -3.11
N LEU A 238 12.02 1.95 -4.41
CA LEU A 238 11.41 0.75 -4.95
C LEU A 238 12.48 -0.15 -5.57
N PHE A 239 12.55 -1.41 -5.14
CA PHE A 239 13.41 -2.41 -5.74
C PHE A 239 12.57 -3.60 -6.21
N MET A 240 12.84 -4.06 -7.43
CA MET A 240 12.14 -5.14 -8.10
C MET A 240 13.16 -6.06 -8.75
N TYR A 241 13.06 -7.37 -8.48
CA TYR A 241 13.92 -8.40 -9.06
C TYR A 241 13.01 -9.44 -9.72
N THR A 242 13.29 -9.83 -10.98
CA THR A 242 12.43 -10.78 -11.71
C THR A 242 13.15 -11.65 -12.73
N GLY A 243 12.73 -12.91 -12.80
CA GLY A 243 13.06 -13.80 -13.90
C GLY A 243 12.07 -13.66 -15.05
N ASN A 244 12.29 -14.45 -16.10
CA ASN A 244 11.46 -14.53 -17.30
C ASN A 244 10.72 -15.88 -17.45
N GLY A 245 10.84 -16.78 -16.47
CA GLY A 245 10.22 -18.10 -16.47
C GLY A 245 10.89 -19.17 -17.34
N GLN A 246 12.00 -18.86 -18.01
CA GLN A 246 12.86 -19.90 -18.58
C GLN A 246 13.70 -20.56 -17.48
N PRO A 247 14.07 -21.85 -17.60
CA PRO A 247 15.00 -22.49 -16.67
C PRO A 247 16.34 -21.74 -16.61
N GLY A 248 16.77 -21.37 -15.40
CA GLY A 248 18.04 -20.70 -15.12
C GLY A 248 18.98 -21.52 -14.25
N PRO A 249 20.15 -20.95 -13.87
CA PRO A 249 21.22 -21.69 -13.21
C PRO A 249 20.96 -22.03 -11.73
N LEU A 250 19.92 -21.47 -11.11
CA LEU A 250 19.55 -21.75 -9.71
C LEU A 250 18.31 -22.65 -9.60
N ASP A 251 17.74 -23.12 -10.71
CA ASP A 251 16.55 -23.95 -10.68
C ASP A 251 16.85 -25.40 -10.24
N PRO A 252 15.98 -26.02 -9.43
CA PRO A 252 16.12 -27.41 -9.03
C PRO A 252 15.93 -28.34 -10.25
N SER A 253 16.60 -29.49 -10.22
CA SER A 253 16.43 -30.56 -11.20
C SER A 253 15.57 -31.70 -10.61
N PRO A 254 14.48 -32.14 -11.27
CA PRO A 254 13.92 -31.61 -12.51
C PRO A 254 13.18 -30.28 -12.30
N VAL A 255 13.18 -29.43 -13.33
CA VAL A 255 12.53 -28.10 -13.30
C VAL A 255 11.00 -28.24 -13.26
N ASN A 256 10.34 -27.47 -12.41
CA ASN A 256 8.88 -27.50 -12.22
C ASN A 256 8.15 -26.66 -13.32
N PRO A 257 7.31 -27.25 -14.19
CA PRO A 257 6.58 -26.52 -15.24
C PRO A 257 5.51 -25.54 -14.74
N GLY A 258 5.07 -25.68 -13.49
CA GLY A 258 4.24 -24.68 -12.81
C GLY A 258 5.06 -23.44 -12.47
N ALA A 259 6.29 -23.62 -11.99
CA ALA A 259 7.18 -22.53 -11.61
C ALA A 259 7.66 -21.72 -12.84
N THR A 260 7.90 -22.36 -13.98
CA THR A 260 8.17 -21.65 -15.25
C THR A 260 6.98 -20.80 -15.67
N SER A 261 5.77 -21.38 -15.63
CA SER A 261 4.52 -20.74 -16.08
C SER A 261 4.11 -19.55 -15.21
N ILE A 262 4.21 -19.68 -13.88
CA ILE A 262 3.89 -18.58 -12.95
C ILE A 262 4.91 -17.44 -13.11
N GLU A 263 6.20 -17.76 -13.22
CA GLU A 263 7.23 -16.71 -13.33
C GLU A 263 7.18 -15.95 -14.66
N ALA A 264 6.84 -16.62 -15.76
CA ALA A 264 6.61 -15.97 -17.05
C ALA A 264 5.42 -15.00 -17.04
N MET A 265 4.41 -15.23 -16.18
CA MET A 265 3.28 -14.33 -15.96
C MET A 265 3.69 -13.14 -15.07
N VAL A 266 4.23 -13.42 -13.88
CA VAL A 266 4.62 -12.36 -12.92
C VAL A 266 5.74 -11.47 -13.48
N GLY A 267 6.63 -12.01 -14.31
CA GLY A 267 7.63 -11.23 -15.03
C GLY A 267 7.03 -10.17 -15.97
N GLN A 268 5.90 -10.46 -16.62
CA GLN A 268 5.18 -9.48 -17.44
C GLN A 268 4.48 -8.43 -16.58
N ASP A 269 3.85 -8.82 -15.47
CA ASP A 269 3.23 -7.87 -14.53
C ASP A 269 4.26 -6.89 -13.94
N ASN A 270 5.46 -7.39 -13.60
CA ASN A 270 6.59 -6.58 -13.20
C ASN A 270 7.06 -5.62 -14.30
N GLU A 271 7.20 -6.09 -15.54
CA GLU A 271 7.58 -5.24 -16.67
C GLU A 271 6.53 -4.14 -16.90
N TYR A 272 5.24 -4.45 -16.81
CA TYR A 272 4.16 -3.47 -16.91
C TYR A 272 4.19 -2.46 -15.75
N PHE A 273 4.50 -2.89 -14.53
CA PHE A 273 4.57 -2.02 -13.36
C PHE A 273 5.81 -1.11 -13.38
N HIS A 274 7.00 -1.62 -13.73
CA HIS A 274 8.20 -0.81 -13.94
C HIS A 274 7.99 0.23 -15.06
N ASN A 275 7.45 -0.19 -16.22
CA ASN A 275 7.05 0.74 -17.28
C ASN A 275 6.02 1.77 -16.80
N ARG A 276 5.12 1.41 -15.88
CA ARG A 276 4.15 2.34 -15.29
C ARG A 276 4.82 3.37 -14.39
N LEU A 277 5.78 2.98 -13.55
CA LEU A 277 6.59 3.87 -12.72
C LEU A 277 7.41 4.84 -13.59
N GLY A 278 8.09 4.33 -14.62
CA GLY A 278 8.78 5.13 -15.62
C GLY A 278 7.86 6.14 -16.33
N SER A 279 6.64 5.72 -16.72
CA SER A 279 5.63 6.61 -17.34
C SER A 279 5.14 7.74 -16.43
N LEU A 280 5.38 7.63 -15.12
CA LEU A 280 5.04 8.62 -14.09
C LEU A 280 6.26 9.45 -13.65
N GLY A 281 7.47 9.15 -14.13
CA GLY A 281 8.70 9.73 -13.61
C GLY A 281 8.94 9.37 -12.15
N ILE A 282 8.74 8.11 -11.79
CA ILE A 282 9.02 7.56 -10.45
C ILE A 282 10.26 6.66 -10.57
N PRO A 283 11.34 6.91 -9.81
CA PRO A 283 12.50 6.04 -9.82
C PRO A 283 12.15 4.65 -9.28
N SER A 284 12.76 3.62 -9.85
CA SER A 284 12.73 2.26 -9.32
C SER A 284 13.98 1.52 -9.79
N PHE A 285 14.57 0.74 -8.90
CA PHE A 285 15.53 -0.29 -9.27
C PHE A 285 14.76 -1.50 -9.84
N TYR A 286 15.17 -1.97 -11.01
CA TYR A 286 14.55 -3.10 -11.69
C TYR A 286 15.63 -3.99 -12.29
N ASP A 287 15.84 -5.15 -11.66
CA ASP A 287 16.67 -6.22 -12.19
C ASP A 287 15.78 -7.26 -12.88
N ASN A 288 15.95 -7.41 -14.19
CA ASN A 288 15.43 -8.54 -14.94
C ASN A 288 16.61 -9.44 -15.31
N TYR A 289 16.94 -10.36 -14.40
CA TYR A 289 18.09 -11.25 -14.50
C TYR A 289 17.93 -12.35 -15.57
N GLY A 290 16.83 -12.34 -16.33
CA GLY A 290 16.61 -13.26 -17.43
C GLY A 290 16.20 -14.66 -16.96
N PRO A 291 16.92 -15.74 -17.33
CA PRO A 291 16.55 -17.12 -16.97
C PRO A 291 16.43 -17.33 -15.46
N GLY A 292 15.27 -17.83 -15.06
CA GLY A 292 14.93 -18.29 -13.72
C GLY A 292 13.41 -18.47 -13.57
N THR A 293 13.01 -19.37 -12.67
CA THR A 293 11.60 -19.72 -12.44
C THR A 293 11.12 -19.37 -11.02
N HIS A 294 9.84 -19.63 -10.71
CA HIS A 294 9.19 -19.24 -9.46
C HIS A 294 9.63 -20.11 -8.27
N THR A 295 10.90 -20.03 -7.87
CA THR A 295 11.50 -20.91 -6.85
C THR A 295 12.38 -20.19 -5.83
N TRP A 296 12.47 -20.78 -4.63
CA TRP A 296 13.22 -20.27 -3.47
C TRP A 296 14.66 -19.82 -3.75
N PRO A 297 15.51 -20.51 -4.54
CA PRO A 297 16.87 -20.07 -4.79
C PRO A 297 17.01 -18.65 -5.36
N TYR A 298 16.04 -18.17 -6.16
CA TYR A 298 16.00 -16.79 -6.63
C TYR A 298 15.53 -15.82 -5.53
N TRP A 299 14.52 -16.19 -4.74
CA TRP A 299 14.03 -15.38 -3.61
C TRP A 299 15.10 -15.19 -2.53
N THR A 300 15.88 -16.23 -2.24
CA THR A 300 17.04 -16.22 -1.35
C THR A 300 18.16 -15.30 -1.87
N ARG A 301 18.47 -15.37 -3.18
CA ARG A 301 19.47 -14.49 -3.81
C ARG A 301 19.05 -13.03 -3.72
N ASP A 302 17.78 -12.72 -3.96
CA ASP A 302 17.33 -11.32 -4.08
C ASP A 302 17.02 -10.67 -2.73
N LEU A 303 16.73 -11.48 -1.70
CA LEU A 303 16.83 -11.03 -0.31
C LEU A 303 18.28 -10.59 0.00
N GLN A 304 19.27 -11.42 -0.33
CA GLN A 304 20.69 -11.09 -0.09
C GLN A 304 21.14 -9.83 -0.88
N GLN A 305 20.63 -9.62 -2.10
CA GLN A 305 20.93 -8.42 -2.89
C GLN A 305 20.23 -7.15 -2.39
N SER A 306 19.00 -7.25 -1.86
CA SER A 306 18.19 -6.10 -1.44
C SER A 306 18.54 -5.57 -0.05
N VAL A 307 19.08 -6.40 0.84
CA VAL A 307 19.42 -6.00 2.22
C VAL A 307 20.42 -4.84 2.28
N ALA A 308 21.45 -4.80 1.42
CA ALA A 308 22.43 -3.72 1.45
C ALA A 308 21.82 -2.34 1.03
N PRO A 309 21.05 -2.22 -0.07
CA PRO A 309 20.25 -1.04 -0.35
C PRO A 309 19.30 -0.63 0.78
N ILE A 310 18.55 -1.56 1.39
CA ILE A 310 17.65 -1.26 2.52
C ILE A 310 18.42 -0.59 3.68
N MET A 311 19.60 -1.11 4.04
CA MET A 311 20.42 -0.52 5.10
C MET A 311 21.00 0.85 4.70
N ALA A 312 21.26 1.09 3.42
CA ALA A 312 21.67 2.40 2.92
C ALA A 312 20.54 3.43 3.04
N ASP A 313 19.30 3.06 2.71
CA ASP A 313 18.10 3.89 2.87
C ASP A 313 17.83 4.22 4.35
N PHE A 314 18.03 3.27 5.26
CA PHE A 314 17.88 3.51 6.71
C PHE A 314 18.96 4.47 7.25
N ALA A 315 20.18 4.41 6.73
CA ALA A 315 21.25 5.34 7.09
C ALA A 315 21.08 6.74 6.46
N HIS A 316 20.44 6.84 5.29
CA HIS A 316 20.31 8.08 4.51
C HIS A 316 18.85 8.32 4.08
N PRO A 317 17.92 8.57 5.03
CA PRO A 317 16.51 8.67 4.71
C PRO A 317 16.19 9.80 3.71
N PRO A 318 15.57 9.52 2.54
CA PRO A 318 15.04 10.57 1.67
C PRO A 318 14.10 11.52 2.43
N PRO A 319 14.18 12.84 2.14
CA PRO A 319 13.43 13.86 2.87
C PRO A 319 11.92 13.68 2.72
N MET A 320 11.17 14.26 3.66
CA MET A 320 9.72 14.40 3.53
C MET A 320 9.38 15.20 2.26
N PRO A 321 8.44 14.73 1.42
CA PRO A 321 8.05 15.45 0.21
C PRO A 321 7.37 16.79 0.56
N SER A 322 7.92 17.89 0.04
CA SER A 322 7.38 19.25 0.25
C SER A 322 6.07 19.52 -0.49
N ARG A 323 5.68 18.62 -1.39
CA ARG A 323 4.40 18.60 -2.11
C ARG A 323 4.00 17.15 -2.37
N ILE A 324 2.72 16.82 -2.20
CA ILE A 324 2.21 15.45 -2.43
C ILE A 324 1.00 15.42 -3.36
N THR A 325 0.83 14.30 -4.06
CA THR A 325 -0.44 13.89 -4.66
C THR A 325 -0.68 12.44 -4.29
N TYR A 326 -1.88 12.12 -3.77
CA TYR A 326 -2.20 10.81 -3.21
C TYR A 326 -3.64 10.41 -3.52
N THR A 327 -3.83 9.22 -4.09
CA THR A 327 -5.13 8.66 -4.52
C THR A 327 -5.47 7.41 -3.70
N ILE A 328 -6.67 7.32 -3.13
CA ILE A 328 -7.09 6.16 -2.33
C ILE A 328 -8.63 6.02 -2.29
N ALA A 329 -9.12 4.78 -2.13
CA ALA A 329 -10.55 4.45 -2.07
C ALA A 329 -11.17 4.71 -0.69
N ASP A 330 -10.36 4.57 0.35
CA ASP A 330 -10.70 4.69 1.76
C ASP A 330 -11.40 6.02 2.08
N ALA A 331 -12.34 5.98 3.03
CA ALA A 331 -13.02 7.19 3.48
C ALA A 331 -12.16 8.02 4.45
N GLN A 332 -11.16 7.44 5.10
CA GLN A 332 -10.27 8.12 6.04
C GLN A 332 -8.84 7.66 5.80
N TYR A 333 -7.90 8.60 5.67
CA TYR A 333 -6.48 8.29 5.49
C TYR A 333 -5.57 9.40 6.02
N ALA A 334 -4.35 9.01 6.39
CA ALA A 334 -3.27 9.93 6.74
C ALA A 334 -2.03 9.66 5.89
N VAL A 335 -1.38 10.71 5.39
CA VAL A 335 -0.23 10.59 4.49
C VAL A 335 0.69 11.82 4.57
N PHE A 336 1.98 11.59 4.80
CA PHE A 336 3.01 12.65 4.98
C PHE A 336 2.58 13.81 5.91
N GLY A 337 1.83 13.50 6.98
CA GLY A 337 1.34 14.46 7.96
C GLY A 337 -0.01 15.11 7.64
N TRP A 338 -0.50 15.01 6.39
CA TRP A 338 -1.88 15.34 6.02
C TRP A 338 -2.84 14.26 6.54
N GLN A 339 -4.08 14.65 6.84
CA GLN A 339 -5.19 13.74 7.16
C GLN A 339 -6.41 14.15 6.33
N VAL A 340 -7.16 13.18 5.81
CA VAL A 340 -8.34 13.43 4.98
C VAL A 340 -9.47 12.49 5.38
N THR A 341 -10.64 13.05 5.65
CA THR A 341 -11.90 12.33 5.91
C THR A 341 -12.93 12.71 4.85
N MET A 342 -13.41 11.73 4.08
CA MET A 342 -14.38 11.90 2.99
C MET A 342 -15.81 11.59 3.45
N HIS A 343 -16.70 12.57 3.37
CA HIS A 343 -18.10 12.47 3.78
C HIS A 343 -18.98 12.12 2.58
N ARG A 344 -19.23 10.81 2.38
CA ARG A 344 -19.91 10.25 1.19
C ARG A 344 -20.54 8.89 1.49
N ASN A 345 -21.51 8.50 0.67
CA ASN A 345 -22.24 7.23 0.82
C ASN A 345 -21.59 6.06 0.06
N ALA A 346 -20.71 6.36 -0.90
CA ALA A 346 -20.07 5.38 -1.78
C ALA A 346 -18.57 5.31 -1.54
N GLU A 347 -18.06 4.08 -1.47
CA GLU A 347 -16.63 3.78 -1.57
C GLU A 347 -16.17 3.97 -3.03
N GLU A 348 -15.19 4.84 -3.23
CA GLU A 348 -14.69 5.26 -4.54
C GLU A 348 -13.36 6.00 -4.37
N PHE A 349 -12.57 6.17 -5.43
CA PHE A 349 -11.31 6.91 -5.30
C PHE A 349 -11.53 8.40 -5.01
N SER A 350 -10.95 8.87 -3.91
CA SER A 350 -10.64 10.29 -3.69
C SER A 350 -9.20 10.57 -4.12
N THR A 351 -8.83 11.83 -4.29
CA THR A 351 -7.42 12.23 -4.48
C THR A 351 -7.16 13.60 -3.86
N LEU A 352 -6.13 13.67 -3.02
CA LEU A 352 -5.50 14.91 -2.59
C LEU A 352 -4.42 15.26 -3.62
N GLU A 353 -4.55 16.37 -4.34
CA GLU A 353 -3.69 16.79 -5.45
C GLU A 353 -2.83 18.02 -5.10
N ASP A 354 -1.56 18.01 -5.52
CA ASP A 354 -0.64 19.15 -5.50
C ASP A 354 -0.45 19.82 -4.12
N ALA A 355 -0.67 19.07 -3.04
CA ALA A 355 -0.81 19.57 -1.68
C ALA A 355 0.53 20.00 -1.07
N ASP A 356 0.65 21.30 -0.75
CA ASP A 356 1.75 21.90 0.00
C ASP A 356 1.24 22.99 0.98
N ALA A 357 2.15 23.66 1.70
CA ALA A 357 1.83 24.66 2.72
C ALA A 357 1.12 25.94 2.20
N ARG A 358 0.80 26.02 0.90
CA ARG A 358 0.04 27.10 0.26
C ARG A 358 -1.33 26.63 -0.26
N GLY A 359 -1.68 25.37 -0.03
CA GLY A 359 -2.94 24.79 -0.50
C GLY A 359 -2.79 23.48 -1.27
N PHE A 360 -3.92 23.00 -1.78
CA PHE A 360 -4.11 21.70 -2.40
C PHE A 360 -5.35 21.73 -3.31
N ALA A 361 -5.63 20.64 -4.02
CA ALA A 361 -6.99 20.36 -4.49
C ALA A 361 -7.46 19.00 -3.97
N LEU A 362 -8.75 18.88 -3.69
CA LEU A 362 -9.39 17.61 -3.33
C LEU A 362 -10.33 17.21 -4.47
N ALA A 363 -10.24 15.96 -4.91
CA ALA A 363 -11.08 15.36 -5.93
C ALA A 363 -11.85 14.16 -5.36
N GLY A 364 -13.15 14.04 -5.67
CA GLY A 364 -14.03 12.99 -5.14
C GLY A 364 -15.51 13.31 -5.37
N SER A 365 -16.39 12.80 -4.52
CA SER A 365 -17.79 13.26 -4.41
C SER A 365 -18.20 13.44 -2.94
N GLY A 366 -19.31 14.12 -2.68
CA GLY A 366 -19.72 14.54 -1.34
C GLY A 366 -18.97 15.79 -0.87
N SER A 367 -18.40 15.72 0.33
CA SER A 367 -17.40 16.67 0.83
C SER A 367 -16.23 15.92 1.48
N GLY A 368 -15.21 16.63 1.91
CA GLY A 368 -14.21 16.07 2.81
C GLY A 368 -13.66 17.12 3.77
N THR A 369 -13.24 16.69 4.95
CA THR A 369 -12.46 17.51 5.89
C THR A 369 -10.99 17.15 5.72
N VAL A 370 -10.14 18.16 5.52
CA VAL A 370 -8.70 18.01 5.34
C VAL A 370 -7.98 18.69 6.51
N VAL A 371 -7.15 17.94 7.22
CA VAL A 371 -6.26 18.49 8.25
C VAL A 371 -4.84 18.54 7.69
N THR A 372 -4.22 19.71 7.77
CA THR A 372 -2.86 19.92 7.25
C THR A 372 -1.79 19.28 8.15
N PRO A 373 -0.54 19.13 7.68
CA PRO A 373 0.63 19.00 8.54
C PRO A 373 0.74 20.18 9.53
N PRO A 374 1.52 20.03 10.61
CA PRO A 374 1.79 21.08 11.60
C PRO A 374 2.80 22.10 11.05
N SER A 375 2.40 22.84 10.01
CA SER A 375 3.26 23.76 9.23
C SER A 375 2.85 25.23 9.35
N TYR A 376 1.91 25.56 10.23
CA TYR A 376 1.37 26.91 10.43
C TYR A 376 1.65 27.38 11.85
N THR A 377 1.73 28.71 12.04
CA THR A 377 2.00 29.29 13.36
C THR A 377 0.77 29.14 14.26
N PRO A 378 0.86 28.47 15.43
CA PRO A 378 -0.28 28.27 16.31
C PRO A 378 -0.97 29.58 16.69
N GLY A 379 -2.30 29.62 16.60
CA GLY A 379 -3.12 30.81 16.86
C GLY A 379 -3.06 31.91 15.78
N ALA A 380 -2.26 31.75 14.72
CA ALA A 380 -2.27 32.68 13.59
C ALA A 380 -3.43 32.39 12.63
N SER A 381 -4.03 33.45 12.08
CA SER A 381 -5.12 33.34 11.11
C SER A 381 -4.62 33.38 9.66
N TYR A 382 -5.25 32.57 8.82
CA TYR A 382 -4.92 32.37 7.41
C TYR A 382 -6.18 32.54 6.54
N THR A 383 -6.04 33.17 5.38
CA THR A 383 -7.12 33.31 4.41
C THR A 383 -7.17 32.06 3.52
N LEU A 384 -8.28 31.32 3.62
CA LEU A 384 -8.63 30.23 2.73
C LEU A 384 -9.38 30.77 1.50
N THR A 385 -9.05 30.24 0.32
CA THR A 385 -9.76 30.52 -0.94
C THR A 385 -10.16 29.20 -1.61
N LEU A 386 -11.44 28.85 -1.55
CA LEU A 386 -12.00 27.62 -2.11
C LEU A 386 -12.64 27.92 -3.47
N ARG A 387 -12.23 27.17 -4.51
CA ARG A 387 -12.80 27.25 -5.86
C ARG A 387 -12.97 25.85 -6.45
N GLY A 388 -14.18 25.48 -6.81
CA GLY A 388 -14.52 24.16 -7.34
C GLY A 388 -15.84 24.13 -8.12
N ASP A 389 -16.27 22.93 -8.51
CA ASP A 389 -17.48 22.72 -9.33
C ASP A 389 -18.78 23.23 -8.67
N THR A 390 -18.82 23.33 -7.34
CA THR A 390 -20.00 23.76 -6.57
C THR A 390 -19.72 24.89 -5.57
N VAL A 391 -18.49 25.44 -5.51
CA VAL A 391 -18.09 26.42 -4.50
C VAL A 391 -17.17 27.48 -5.09
N GLU A 392 -17.43 28.74 -4.75
CA GLU A 392 -16.46 29.84 -4.83
C GLU A 392 -16.62 30.67 -3.56
N LYS A 393 -15.72 30.46 -2.59
CA LYS A 393 -15.78 31.02 -1.23
C LYS A 393 -14.39 31.47 -0.78
N SER A 394 -14.33 32.51 0.02
CA SER A 394 -13.17 32.77 0.89
C SER A 394 -13.63 32.84 2.34
N SER A 395 -12.74 32.45 3.25
CA SER A 395 -12.95 32.51 4.70
C SER A 395 -11.60 32.66 5.40
N THR A 396 -11.63 33.08 6.66
CA THR A 396 -10.44 33.06 7.53
C THR A 396 -10.53 31.84 8.44
N GLU A 397 -9.43 31.12 8.56
CA GLU A 397 -9.25 29.95 9.43
C GLU A 397 -8.09 30.20 10.37
N THR A 398 -8.12 29.68 11.60
CA THR A 398 -7.04 29.91 12.58
C THR A 398 -6.33 28.61 12.90
N ALA A 399 -5.01 28.61 12.83
CA ALA A 399 -4.22 27.41 13.10
C ALA A 399 -4.37 26.97 14.57
N GLY A 400 -4.58 25.68 14.78
CA GLY A 400 -4.70 25.07 16.10
C GLY A 400 -3.44 25.21 16.96
N PRO A 401 -3.52 24.84 18.25
CA PRO A 401 -2.35 24.85 19.14
C PRO A 401 -1.23 23.91 18.68
N ASP A 402 -1.53 22.96 17.81
CA ASP A 402 -0.61 22.02 17.16
C ASP A 402 -0.07 22.50 15.80
N GLY A 403 -0.40 23.73 15.38
CA GLY A 403 0.05 24.32 14.12
C GLY A 403 -0.64 23.79 12.86
N ARG A 404 -1.81 23.14 12.99
CA ARG A 404 -2.61 22.62 11.86
C ARG A 404 -3.79 23.52 11.51
N LEU A 405 -4.23 23.45 10.25
CA LEU A 405 -5.52 23.97 9.80
C LEU A 405 -6.48 22.81 9.55
N HIS A 406 -7.73 22.97 9.99
CA HIS A 406 -8.85 22.06 9.70
C HIS A 406 -9.72 22.71 8.63
N ILE A 407 -9.89 22.05 7.49
CA ILE A 407 -10.47 22.67 6.29
C ILE A 407 -11.58 21.79 5.73
N ASP A 408 -12.82 22.27 5.80
CA ASP A 408 -13.96 21.62 5.14
C ASP A 408 -14.04 22.00 3.65
N VAL A 409 -14.07 20.97 2.81
CA VAL A 409 -13.97 21.07 1.36
C VAL A 409 -15.23 20.46 0.72
N PRO A 410 -16.25 21.28 0.38
CA PRO A 410 -17.39 20.81 -0.40
C PRO A 410 -16.96 20.50 -1.85
N LEU A 411 -17.41 19.37 -2.38
CA LEU A 411 -17.09 18.92 -3.75
C LEU A 411 -18.33 18.88 -4.65
N GLY A 412 -19.39 18.21 -4.18
CA GLY A 412 -20.67 18.10 -4.90
C GLY A 412 -21.52 16.92 -4.40
N PRO A 413 -22.68 16.63 -5.02
CA PRO A 413 -23.50 15.48 -4.65
C PRO A 413 -22.69 14.17 -4.61
N PRO A 414 -22.82 13.34 -3.56
CA PRO A 414 -22.13 12.05 -3.48
C PRO A 414 -22.64 11.08 -4.55
N ASN A 415 -21.77 10.23 -5.07
CA ASN A 415 -22.18 9.17 -6.00
C ASN A 415 -23.07 8.13 -5.28
N PRO A 416 -24.14 7.61 -5.93
CA PRO A 416 -25.13 6.74 -5.28
C PRO A 416 -24.72 5.27 -5.17
N TYR A 417 -23.60 4.86 -5.79
CA TYR A 417 -23.13 3.47 -5.82
C TYR A 417 -21.60 3.44 -5.67
N GLN A 418 -21.08 2.43 -4.98
CA GLN A 418 -19.64 2.16 -4.91
C GLN A 418 -19.04 2.07 -6.32
N GLN A 419 -17.81 2.56 -6.48
CA GLN A 419 -17.12 2.56 -7.76
C GLN A 419 -16.94 1.13 -8.31
N ASP A 420 -16.87 1.02 -9.63
CA ASP A 420 -16.63 -0.22 -10.38
C ASP A 420 -17.71 -1.32 -10.23
N THR A 421 -18.72 -1.13 -9.38
CA THR A 421 -19.95 -1.93 -9.36
C THR A 421 -20.72 -1.85 -10.69
N ALA A 422 -21.59 -2.83 -10.95
CA ALA A 422 -22.46 -2.83 -12.12
C ALA A 422 -23.41 -1.62 -12.16
N ALA A 423 -23.89 -1.16 -10.99
CA ALA A 423 -24.77 0.00 -10.88
C ALA A 423 -24.05 1.33 -11.18
N ALA A 424 -22.84 1.51 -10.65
CA ALA A 424 -21.95 2.63 -10.99
C ALA A 424 -21.59 2.65 -12.48
N ASN A 425 -21.30 1.48 -13.08
CA ASN A 425 -21.04 1.37 -14.52
C ASN A 425 -22.27 1.66 -15.41
N ALA A 426 -23.49 1.39 -14.92
CA ALA A 426 -24.73 1.62 -15.66
C ALA A 426 -25.20 3.08 -15.61
N THR A 427 -25.06 3.73 -14.45
CA THR A 427 -25.49 5.13 -14.23
C THR A 427 -24.40 6.16 -14.51
N GLY A 428 -23.14 5.77 -14.30
CA GLY A 428 -21.95 6.63 -14.34
C GLY A 428 -21.70 7.32 -13.00
N THR A 429 -20.45 7.30 -12.54
CA THR A 429 -19.98 8.13 -11.42
C THR A 429 -19.51 9.50 -11.93
N ARG A 430 -19.49 10.50 -11.04
CA ARG A 430 -18.87 11.80 -11.28
C ARG A 430 -17.90 12.17 -10.17
N THR A 431 -16.67 12.46 -10.56
CA THR A 431 -15.71 13.19 -9.73
C THR A 431 -15.94 14.70 -9.87
N TYR A 432 -15.90 15.40 -8.75
CA TYR A 432 -15.86 16.85 -8.61
C TYR A 432 -14.51 17.23 -8.01
N THR A 433 -14.06 18.46 -8.22
CA THR A 433 -12.78 18.96 -7.68
C THR A 433 -12.97 20.35 -7.08
N THR A 434 -12.39 20.56 -5.89
CA THR A 434 -12.27 21.87 -5.24
C THR A 434 -10.82 22.14 -4.91
N THR A 435 -10.27 23.23 -5.46
CA THR A 435 -8.96 23.77 -5.10
C THR A 435 -9.09 24.67 -3.87
N VAL A 436 -8.20 24.50 -2.90
CA VAL A 436 -8.03 25.34 -1.72
C VAL A 436 -6.69 26.06 -1.84
N GLY A 437 -6.70 27.39 -1.86
CA GLY A 437 -5.51 28.22 -1.66
C GLY A 437 -5.44 28.72 -0.22
N ILE A 438 -4.24 28.77 0.36
CA ILE A 438 -3.96 29.19 1.74
C ILE A 438 -2.89 30.29 1.72
N ALA A 439 -3.09 31.36 2.50
CA ALA A 439 -2.11 32.43 2.66
C ALA A 439 -2.27 33.17 4.01
N ASP A 440 -1.23 33.87 4.46
CA ASP A 440 -1.28 34.75 5.63
C ASP A 440 -2.46 35.72 5.55
N HIS A 441 -3.22 35.89 6.64
CA HIS A 441 -4.34 36.82 6.64
C HIS A 441 -3.91 38.26 6.31
N GLY A 442 -4.59 38.88 5.35
CA GLY A 442 -4.23 40.21 4.82
C GLY A 442 -3.29 40.19 3.61
N ARG A 443 -2.79 39.02 3.17
CA ARG A 443 -2.12 38.85 1.86
C ARG A 443 -3.01 38.09 0.88
N PRO A 444 -3.07 38.48 -0.40
CA PRO A 444 -3.91 37.80 -1.39
C PRO A 444 -3.37 36.39 -1.70
N ALA A 445 -4.20 35.37 -1.55
CA ALA A 445 -3.83 33.98 -1.81
C ALA A 445 -3.41 33.77 -3.28
N ARG A 446 -2.16 33.37 -3.51
CA ARG A 446 -1.61 33.17 -4.85
C ARG A 446 -2.02 31.78 -5.38
N THR A 447 -2.87 31.76 -6.40
CA THR A 447 -3.44 30.52 -6.98
C THR A 447 -2.39 29.45 -7.26
N VAL A 448 -2.63 28.22 -6.78
CA VAL A 448 -1.78 27.05 -7.04
C VAL A 448 -1.66 26.80 -8.55
N PRO A 449 -0.46 26.85 -9.15
CA PRO A 449 -0.27 26.50 -10.55
C PRO A 449 -0.38 24.97 -10.71
N GLY A 450 -1.54 24.52 -11.17
CA GLY A 450 -1.86 23.10 -11.37
C GLY A 450 -3.27 22.94 -11.96
N ALA A 451 -4.24 23.67 -11.39
CA ALA A 451 -5.57 23.82 -11.96
C ALA A 451 -5.50 24.30 -13.42
N ARG A 452 -5.97 23.45 -14.36
CA ARG A 452 -6.15 23.84 -15.76
C ARG A 452 -7.31 24.83 -15.88
N ALA A 453 -7.02 26.10 -15.67
CA ALA A 453 -7.87 27.21 -16.10
C ALA A 453 -8.31 26.94 -17.56
N GLY A 454 -9.60 26.70 -17.75
CA GLY A 454 -10.08 25.94 -18.90
C GLY A 454 -9.80 26.63 -20.23
N ARG A 455 -8.74 26.20 -20.94
CA ARG A 455 -8.47 26.61 -22.34
C ARG A 455 -9.78 26.51 -23.12
N ALA A 456 -10.21 27.63 -23.69
CA ALA A 456 -11.51 27.75 -24.36
C ALA A 456 -11.69 26.60 -25.36
N CYS A 457 -12.59 25.66 -25.04
CA CYS A 457 -12.55 24.33 -25.65
C CYS A 457 -13.12 24.34 -27.08
N THR A 458 -12.26 24.69 -28.04
CA THR A 458 -12.49 24.64 -29.49
C THR A 458 -12.46 23.21 -30.04
N GLY A 459 -12.65 22.20 -29.17
CA GLY A 459 -12.54 20.77 -29.48
C GLY A 459 -13.52 20.35 -30.56
N ARG A 460 -13.06 20.30 -31.82
CA ARG A 460 -13.83 19.80 -32.96
C ARG A 460 -14.47 18.45 -32.59
N ARG A 461 -15.82 18.38 -32.65
CA ARG A 461 -16.66 17.21 -32.31
C ARG A 461 -16.61 16.08 -33.35
N ALA A 462 -15.48 15.96 -34.05
CA ALA A 462 -15.19 14.88 -34.98
C ALA A 462 -13.74 14.43 -34.78
N VAL A 463 -13.50 13.13 -34.93
CA VAL A 463 -12.18 12.49 -34.85
C VAL A 463 -11.92 11.77 -36.16
N THR A 464 -10.83 12.12 -36.83
CA THR A 464 -10.30 11.32 -37.93
C THR A 464 -9.33 10.29 -37.38
N ILE A 465 -9.43 9.05 -37.87
CA ILE A 465 -8.46 7.98 -37.65
C ILE A 465 -7.93 7.56 -39.02
N HIS A 466 -6.66 7.85 -39.27
CA HIS A 466 -5.96 7.49 -40.50
C HIS A 466 -5.59 5.99 -40.46
N ILE A 467 -5.82 5.27 -41.55
CA ILE A 467 -5.60 3.82 -41.66
C ILE A 467 -4.81 3.53 -42.94
N HIS A 468 -3.52 3.22 -42.76
CA HIS A 468 -2.64 2.80 -43.85
C HIS A 468 -2.93 1.33 -44.22
N LEU A 469 -3.56 1.11 -45.37
CA LEU A 469 -3.79 -0.22 -45.93
C LEU A 469 -2.60 -0.65 -46.80
N PRO A 470 -2.25 -1.96 -46.83
CA PRO A 470 -1.26 -2.47 -47.77
C PRO A 470 -1.66 -2.22 -49.24
N PRO A 471 -0.71 -1.93 -50.16
CA PRO A 471 -1.01 -1.75 -51.58
C PRO A 471 -1.76 -2.94 -52.19
N GLY A 472 -2.89 -2.68 -52.85
CA GLY A 472 -3.78 -3.70 -53.43
C GLY A 472 -4.69 -4.42 -52.42
N ALA A 473 -4.87 -3.89 -51.21
CA ALA A 473 -5.84 -4.42 -50.24
C ALA A 473 -7.25 -3.83 -50.43
N THR A 474 -8.27 -4.69 -50.49
CA THR A 474 -9.69 -4.32 -50.50
C THR A 474 -10.28 -4.42 -49.09
N VAL A 475 -10.95 -3.38 -48.60
CA VAL A 475 -11.65 -3.42 -47.30
C VAL A 475 -12.89 -4.31 -47.39
N THR A 476 -13.07 -5.21 -46.43
CA THR A 476 -14.22 -6.12 -46.34
C THR A 476 -15.18 -5.73 -45.23
N ALA A 477 -14.70 -5.15 -44.12
CA ALA A 477 -15.56 -4.62 -43.06
C ALA A 477 -14.87 -3.53 -42.23
N VAL A 478 -15.63 -2.55 -41.75
CA VAL A 478 -15.19 -1.54 -40.79
C VAL A 478 -16.06 -1.65 -39.54
N ARG A 479 -15.44 -2.00 -38.39
CA ARG A 479 -16.12 -2.18 -37.10
C ARG A 479 -15.65 -1.10 -36.13
N LEU A 480 -16.49 -0.11 -35.84
CA LEU A 480 -16.24 0.90 -34.82
C LEU A 480 -16.97 0.53 -33.51
N ARG A 481 -16.26 0.69 -32.39
CA ARG A 481 -16.83 0.73 -31.04
C ARG A 481 -16.52 2.06 -30.37
N ILE A 482 -17.50 2.61 -29.66
CA ILE A 482 -17.38 3.80 -28.83
C ILE A 482 -17.86 3.40 -27.43
N ASN A 483 -16.98 3.45 -26.42
CA ASN A 483 -17.25 2.95 -25.06
C ASN A 483 -17.92 1.54 -25.10
N GLY A 484 -17.34 0.62 -25.88
CA GLY A 484 -17.82 -0.75 -26.05
C GLY A 484 -18.98 -0.95 -27.04
N ARG A 485 -19.92 0.01 -27.12
CA ARG A 485 -21.10 -0.04 -27.99
C ARG A 485 -20.71 0.02 -29.48
N ARG A 486 -21.40 -0.73 -30.35
CA ARG A 486 -21.14 -0.78 -31.80
C ARG A 486 -21.70 0.46 -32.49
N HIS A 487 -20.94 1.05 -33.41
CA HIS A 487 -21.36 2.18 -34.25
C HIS A 487 -21.04 1.91 -35.73
N SER A 488 -21.82 2.52 -36.63
CA SER A 488 -21.55 2.51 -38.07
C SER A 488 -20.36 3.40 -38.41
N ALA A 489 -19.52 2.93 -39.33
CA ALA A 489 -18.36 3.66 -39.84
C ALA A 489 -18.05 3.19 -41.27
N ARG A 490 -17.46 4.06 -42.08
CA ARG A 490 -16.94 3.73 -43.42
C ARG A 490 -15.56 4.35 -43.59
N LEU A 491 -14.65 3.64 -44.24
CA LEU A 491 -13.37 4.18 -44.68
C LEU A 491 -13.59 5.03 -45.94
N ARG A 492 -12.94 6.20 -46.04
CA ARG A 492 -12.90 7.04 -47.25
C ARG A 492 -11.50 7.62 -47.40
N ARG A 493 -10.83 7.38 -48.54
CA ARG A 493 -9.47 7.89 -48.84
C ARG A 493 -8.45 7.63 -47.71
N GLY A 494 -8.45 6.42 -47.14
CA GLY A 494 -7.59 6.05 -46.00
C GLY A 494 -8.12 6.43 -44.61
N ASP A 495 -9.19 7.22 -44.52
CA ASP A 495 -9.65 7.79 -43.24
C ASP A 495 -10.98 7.21 -42.76
N VAL A 496 -11.08 6.94 -41.45
CA VAL A 496 -12.36 6.78 -40.75
C VAL A 496 -12.64 8.04 -39.94
N ARG A 497 -13.64 8.82 -40.36
CA ARG A 497 -14.08 10.04 -39.66
C ARG A 497 -15.28 9.73 -38.76
N VAL A 498 -15.06 9.76 -37.45
CA VAL A 498 -16.07 9.55 -36.41
C VAL A 498 -16.66 10.89 -35.98
N SER A 499 -17.98 11.05 -36.06
CA SER A 499 -18.67 12.17 -35.41
C SER A 499 -19.00 11.81 -33.97
N LEU A 500 -18.77 12.74 -33.04
CA LEU A 500 -19.21 12.66 -31.64
C LEU A 500 -20.26 13.76 -31.34
N ALA A 501 -20.86 14.35 -32.37
CA ALA A 501 -21.70 15.54 -32.24
C ALA A 501 -23.03 15.28 -31.51
N SER A 502 -23.59 14.07 -31.65
CA SER A 502 -24.80 13.58 -30.99
C SER A 502 -24.56 12.91 -29.64
N LEU A 503 -23.32 12.86 -29.17
CA LEU A 503 -22.98 12.30 -27.85
C LEU A 503 -22.86 13.44 -26.81
N PRO A 504 -23.10 13.15 -25.51
CA PRO A 504 -22.86 14.10 -24.42
C PRO A 504 -21.44 14.67 -24.34
N ALA A 505 -21.24 15.58 -23.38
CA ALA A 505 -19.89 15.92 -22.93
C ALA A 505 -19.34 14.74 -22.10
N GLY A 506 -18.09 14.36 -22.31
CA GLY A 506 -17.49 13.21 -21.62
C GLY A 506 -16.26 12.63 -22.33
N THR A 507 -15.80 11.48 -21.85
CA THR A 507 -14.62 10.77 -22.37
C THR A 507 -15.05 9.54 -23.18
N TYR A 508 -14.55 9.46 -24.41
CA TYR A 508 -14.91 8.42 -25.38
C TYR A 508 -13.66 7.64 -25.82
N ARG A 509 -13.61 6.36 -25.43
CA ARG A 509 -12.64 5.37 -25.90
C ARG A 509 -13.13 4.80 -27.23
N LEU A 510 -12.51 5.22 -28.34
CA LEU A 510 -12.77 4.69 -29.69
C LEU A 510 -11.89 3.47 -29.92
N LYS A 511 -12.50 2.33 -30.30
CA LYS A 511 -11.80 1.14 -30.78
C LYS A 511 -12.29 0.82 -32.20
N LEU A 512 -11.40 0.87 -33.17
CA LEU A 512 -11.68 0.64 -34.59
C LEU A 512 -10.97 -0.64 -35.06
N ALA A 513 -11.67 -1.47 -35.83
CA ALA A 513 -11.09 -2.60 -36.55
C ALA A 513 -11.48 -2.56 -38.03
N VAL A 514 -10.50 -2.56 -38.93
CA VAL A 514 -10.67 -2.59 -40.38
C VAL A 514 -10.21 -3.95 -40.89
N HIS A 515 -11.17 -4.75 -41.34
CA HIS A 515 -10.92 -6.03 -42.00
C HIS A 515 -10.66 -5.78 -43.49
N PHE A 516 -9.67 -6.46 -44.06
CA PHE A 516 -9.30 -6.35 -45.47
C PHE A 516 -8.91 -7.70 -46.08
N ARG A 517 -8.88 -7.77 -47.41
CA ARG A 517 -8.39 -8.91 -48.21
C ARG A 517 -7.34 -8.41 -49.23
N ARG A 518 -6.27 -9.18 -49.42
CA ARG A 518 -5.22 -8.94 -50.44
C ARG A 518 -4.94 -10.27 -51.13
N GLY A 519 -5.38 -10.42 -52.38
CA GLY A 519 -5.42 -11.72 -53.06
C GLY A 519 -6.26 -12.73 -52.28
N ARG A 520 -5.69 -13.91 -51.96
CA ARG A 520 -6.32 -14.93 -51.10
C ARG A 520 -6.17 -14.69 -49.59
N ARG A 521 -5.29 -13.78 -49.14
CA ARG A 521 -5.04 -13.52 -47.71
C ARG A 521 -6.01 -12.48 -47.13
N THR A 522 -6.47 -12.69 -45.90
CA THR A 522 -7.25 -11.72 -45.11
C THR A 522 -6.40 -11.11 -43.99
N GLY A 523 -6.82 -9.95 -43.47
CA GLY A 523 -6.12 -9.26 -42.39
C GLY A 523 -7.02 -8.28 -41.63
N ILE A 524 -6.56 -7.83 -40.46
CA ILE A 524 -7.29 -6.89 -39.59
C ILE A 524 -6.32 -5.83 -39.05
N ILE A 525 -6.55 -4.57 -39.39
CA ILE A 525 -5.89 -3.43 -38.73
C ILE A 525 -6.75 -3.02 -37.52
N ARG A 526 -6.15 -2.85 -36.35
CA ARG A 526 -6.81 -2.33 -35.14
C ARG A 526 -6.22 -0.98 -34.79
N ALA A 527 -7.06 -0.01 -34.44
CA ALA A 527 -6.64 1.33 -33.99
C ALA A 527 -7.47 1.78 -32.79
N GLY A 528 -6.82 2.37 -31.79
CA GLY A 528 -7.46 2.93 -30.59
C GLY A 528 -7.24 4.44 -30.51
N ARG A 529 -8.25 5.20 -30.04
CA ARG A 529 -8.09 6.63 -29.75
C ARG A 529 -9.05 7.09 -28.66
N THR A 530 -8.55 7.73 -27.61
CA THR A 530 -9.38 8.40 -26.61
C THR A 530 -9.67 9.84 -27.03
N ARG A 531 -10.90 10.32 -26.82
CA ARG A 531 -11.31 11.70 -27.10
C ARG A 531 -12.23 12.23 -26.02
N HIS A 532 -11.94 13.43 -25.53
CA HIS A 532 -12.82 14.18 -24.65
C HIS A 532 -13.69 15.13 -25.48
N THR A 533 -14.96 15.29 -25.12
CA THR A 533 -15.91 16.27 -25.70
C THR A 533 -16.44 17.18 -24.60
N CYS A 534 -16.66 18.45 -24.94
CA CYS A 534 -17.21 19.45 -24.02
C CYS A 534 -18.46 20.11 -24.60
N ARG A 535 -19.24 20.80 -23.76
CA ARG A 535 -20.24 21.78 -24.24
C ARG A 535 -19.50 23.03 -24.75
N PRO A 536 -19.85 23.58 -25.93
CA PRO A 536 -19.42 24.94 -26.30
C PRO A 536 -20.02 25.95 -25.31
N ARG A 537 -19.27 27.01 -24.96
CA ARG A 537 -19.92 28.21 -24.40
C ARG A 537 -20.83 28.78 -25.48
N THR A 538 -22.11 28.94 -25.19
CA THR A 538 -23.00 29.74 -26.03
C THR A 538 -22.44 31.17 -26.10
N ARG A 539 -22.20 31.69 -27.31
CA ARG A 539 -21.93 33.11 -27.49
C ARG A 539 -23.20 33.85 -27.05
N ARG A 540 -23.19 34.50 -25.87
CA ARG A 540 -24.14 35.58 -25.58
C ARG A 540 -24.05 36.56 -26.76
N ARG A 541 -25.16 36.75 -27.50
CA ARG A 541 -25.28 37.91 -28.38
C ARG A 541 -25.07 39.15 -27.50
N ARG A 542 -24.13 40.03 -27.84
CA ARG A 542 -24.16 41.39 -27.30
C ARG A 542 -25.40 42.03 -27.90
N GLY A 543 -26.39 42.37 -27.07
CA GLY A 543 -27.41 43.32 -27.47
C GLY A 543 -26.76 44.70 -27.53
N SER A 544 -26.76 45.33 -28.70
CA SER A 544 -26.62 46.77 -28.80
C SER A 544 -27.93 47.41 -28.34
N ILE A 545 -27.86 48.41 -27.48
CA ILE A 545 -29.01 49.23 -27.08
C ILE A 545 -28.62 50.69 -27.37
N ARG A 546 -29.59 51.46 -27.87
CA ARG A 546 -29.61 52.90 -28.15
C ARG A 546 -29.04 53.38 -29.50
N PRO A 547 -29.65 54.42 -30.08
CA PRO A 547 -31.09 54.76 -30.00
C PRO A 547 -31.91 53.69 -30.73
#